data_AF-A0A7C4PQM5-F1
#
_entry.id   AF-A0A7C4PQM5-F1
#
_cell.length_a   1.000
_cell.length_b   1.000
_cell.length_c   1.000
_cell.angle_alpha   90.00
_cell.angle_beta   90.00
_cell.angle_gamma   90.00
#
_symmetry.space_group_name_H-M   'P 1'
#
loop_
_entity.id
_entity.type
_entity.pdbx_description
1 polymer ?
#
loop_
_entity_poly.entity_id
_entity_poly.type
_entity_poly.pdbx_seq_one_letter_code
_entity_poly.pdbx_strand_id
1 'polypeptide(L)'
;MPNDIIDNQEAHLADAINQLLSQSQRAHFAVGYFFISGFKAIAEKLVNIHELRLLIGNTSDRATIEQLAEAHQSELSINEHLRDKQFQSAKQKNQVLLASQQSLRERLERMDQTNEDQALIEQLLRLVSEKKLKVKVYTRGRLHAKAYIFVTEHDQSRALSNPQDRLKGKQRNQKG
;
A
#
# COMPACT_ATOMS: atom_id res chain seq x y z
N MET A 1 -6.37 -28.63 9.94
CA MET A 1 -5.15 -27.89 9.56
C MET A 1 -5.50 -26.42 9.61
N PRO A 2 -4.63 -25.51 10.10
CA PRO A 2 -4.86 -24.09 9.84
C PRO A 2 -4.84 -23.89 8.33
N ASN A 3 -5.86 -23.24 7.77
CA ASN A 3 -5.89 -22.93 6.35
C ASN A 3 -4.89 -21.79 6.09
N ASP A 4 -3.87 -22.04 5.26
CA ASP A 4 -2.90 -21.03 4.81
C ASP A 4 -3.51 -20.03 3.80
N ILE A 5 -4.81 -20.16 3.53
CA ILE A 5 -5.54 -19.39 2.54
C ILE A 5 -6.72 -18.71 3.22
N ILE A 6 -6.79 -17.39 3.07
CA ILE A 6 -7.91 -16.57 3.50
C ILE A 6 -8.77 -16.26 2.28
N ASP A 7 -9.99 -16.79 2.26
CA ASP A 7 -10.96 -16.60 1.18
C ASP A 7 -12.09 -15.61 1.54
N ASN A 8 -12.11 -15.10 2.78
CA ASN A 8 -13.16 -14.25 3.35
C ASN A 8 -14.53 -14.92 3.56
N GLN A 9 -14.60 -16.25 3.68
CA GLN A 9 -15.83 -16.95 4.05
C GLN A 9 -15.92 -17.19 5.57
N GLU A 10 -14.97 -17.93 6.13
CA GLU A 10 -14.92 -18.24 7.57
C GLU A 10 -13.85 -17.41 8.30
N ALA A 11 -12.74 -17.14 7.62
CA ALA A 11 -11.68 -16.26 8.09
C ALA A 11 -11.60 -15.04 7.18
N HIS A 12 -11.60 -13.84 7.76
CA HIS A 12 -11.51 -12.60 7.00
C HIS A 12 -10.11 -12.01 7.03
N LEU A 13 -9.70 -11.46 5.89
CA LEU A 13 -8.40 -10.81 5.73
C LEU A 13 -8.24 -9.62 6.68
N ALA A 14 -9.32 -8.88 6.94
CA ALA A 14 -9.30 -7.75 7.87
C ALA A 14 -8.91 -8.20 9.28
N ASP A 15 -9.47 -9.32 9.76
CA ASP A 15 -9.19 -9.85 11.10
C ASP A 15 -7.74 -10.31 11.22
N ALA A 16 -7.24 -11.03 10.22
CA ALA A 16 -5.84 -11.46 10.17
C ALA A 16 -4.87 -10.27 10.15
N ILE A 17 -5.16 -9.23 9.35
CA ILE A 17 -4.36 -8.00 9.32
C ILE A 17 -4.42 -7.29 10.67
N ASN A 18 -5.59 -7.17 11.31
CA ASN A 18 -5.74 -6.54 12.62
C ASN A 18 -4.93 -7.27 13.70
N GLN A 19 -4.97 -8.60 13.70
CA GLN A 19 -4.17 -9.41 14.62
C GLN A 19 -2.68 -9.16 14.44
N LEU A 20 -2.18 -9.18 13.20
CA LEU A 20 -0.77 -8.92 12.91
C LEU A 20 -0.35 -7.47 13.21
N LEU A 21 -1.21 -6.50 12.89
CA LEU A 21 -0.98 -5.09 13.22
C LEU A 21 -0.87 -4.85 14.72
N SER A 22 -1.65 -5.56 15.54
CA SER A 22 -1.63 -5.40 17.00
C SER A 22 -0.27 -5.69 17.64
N GLN A 23 0.57 -6.47 16.96
CA GLN A 23 1.91 -6.86 17.41
C GLN A 23 3.03 -6.15 16.63
N SER A 24 2.66 -5.21 15.75
CA SER A 24 3.58 -4.57 14.82
C SER A 24 3.89 -3.13 15.21
N GLN A 25 5.17 -2.76 15.14
CA GLN A 25 5.56 -1.35 15.23
C GLN A 25 5.59 -0.66 13.86
N ARG A 26 5.86 -1.42 12.79
CA ARG A 26 5.85 -0.90 11.42
C ARG A 26 5.12 -1.85 10.49
N ALA A 27 4.51 -1.30 9.44
CA ALA A 27 3.89 -2.08 8.39
C ALA A 27 4.18 -1.50 7.00
N HIS A 28 4.23 -2.38 6.00
CA HIS A 28 4.41 -2.02 4.61
C HIS A 28 3.35 -2.70 3.76
N PHE A 29 2.48 -1.89 3.17
CA PHE A 29 1.38 -2.36 2.32
C PHE A 29 1.65 -1.99 0.88
N ALA A 30 1.45 -2.95 -0.02
CA ALA A 30 1.43 -2.72 -1.46
C ALA A 30 0.08 -3.22 -2.00
N VAL A 31 -0.74 -2.28 -2.46
CA VAL A 31 -2.09 -2.55 -2.95
C VAL A 31 -2.27 -1.98 -4.34
N GLY A 32 -2.80 -2.79 -5.25
CA GLY A 32 -3.10 -2.32 -6.60
C GLY A 32 -4.19 -1.26 -6.62
N TYR A 33 -5.28 -1.54 -5.91
CA TYR A 33 -6.38 -0.60 -5.71
C TYR A 33 -6.44 -0.21 -4.25
N PHE A 34 -6.36 1.09 -3.99
CA PHE A 34 -6.50 1.62 -2.66
C PHE A 34 -7.95 1.98 -2.40
N PHE A 35 -8.55 1.49 -1.32
CA PHE A 35 -9.88 1.90 -0.84
C PHE A 35 -9.80 2.45 0.58
N ILE A 36 -10.39 3.62 0.81
CA ILE A 36 -10.42 4.24 2.14
C ILE A 36 -11.21 3.37 3.12
N SER A 37 -12.28 2.70 2.65
CA SER A 37 -13.01 1.69 3.42
C SER A 37 -12.13 0.54 3.91
N GLY A 38 -11.08 0.17 3.16
CA GLY A 38 -10.10 -0.82 3.62
C GLY A 38 -9.28 -0.35 4.82
N PHE A 39 -9.04 0.96 4.94
CA PHE A 39 -8.41 1.54 6.14
C PHE A 39 -9.36 1.60 7.33
N LYS A 40 -10.66 1.83 7.10
CA LYS A 40 -11.68 1.79 8.14
C LYS A 40 -11.62 0.49 8.94
N ALA A 41 -11.51 -0.64 8.24
CA ALA A 41 -11.46 -1.98 8.83
C ALA A 41 -10.25 -2.22 9.75
N ILE A 42 -9.19 -1.41 9.66
CA ILE A 42 -7.95 -1.57 10.44
C ILE A 42 -7.60 -0.33 11.28
N ALA A 43 -8.48 0.67 11.28
CA ALA A 43 -8.24 1.99 11.83
C ALA A 43 -7.77 1.89 13.29
N GLU A 44 -8.53 1.19 14.14
CA GLU A 44 -8.22 1.05 15.56
C GLU A 44 -6.76 0.60 15.84
N LYS A 45 -6.23 -0.35 15.06
CA LYS A 45 -4.88 -0.89 15.27
C LYS A 45 -3.77 0.02 14.74
N LEU A 46 -4.08 0.93 13.81
CA LEU A 46 -3.12 1.90 13.29
C LEU A 46 -2.73 2.97 14.32
N VAL A 47 -3.46 3.13 15.44
CA VAL A 47 -3.16 4.13 16.47
C VAL A 47 -1.75 3.95 17.07
N ASN A 48 -1.33 2.70 17.23
CA ASN A 48 -0.07 2.34 17.88
C ASN A 48 1.09 2.16 16.91
N ILE A 49 0.86 2.30 15.60
CA ILE A 49 1.91 2.08 14.62
C ILE A 49 2.91 3.25 14.62
N HIS A 50 4.20 2.94 14.57
CA HIS A 50 5.26 3.94 14.47
C HIS A 50 5.50 4.36 13.02
N GLU A 51 5.33 3.45 12.05
CA GLU A 51 5.46 3.78 10.63
C GLU A 51 4.58 2.86 9.76
N LEU A 52 3.78 3.47 8.89
CA LEU A 52 3.04 2.79 7.83
C LEU A 52 3.55 3.28 6.48
N ARG A 53 4.06 2.36 5.65
CA ARG A 53 4.39 2.66 4.24
C ARG A 53 3.34 2.05 3.35
N LEU A 54 2.76 2.86 2.48
CA LEU A 54 1.73 2.46 1.56
C LEU A 54 2.19 2.72 0.12
N LEU A 55 2.30 1.66 -0.67
CA LEU A 55 2.49 1.73 -2.12
C LEU A 55 1.15 1.43 -2.79
N ILE A 56 0.59 2.40 -3.50
CA ILE A 56 -0.68 2.27 -4.21
C ILE A 56 -0.48 2.25 -5.72
N GLY A 57 -1.31 1.51 -6.44
CA GLY A 57 -1.39 1.63 -7.89
C GLY A 57 -1.88 3.01 -8.32
N ASN A 58 -1.50 3.40 -9.53
CA ASN A 58 -1.92 4.66 -10.16
C ASN A 58 -3.29 4.59 -10.86
N THR A 59 -3.81 3.39 -11.10
CA THR A 59 -5.13 3.17 -11.66
C THR A 59 -6.11 2.95 -10.51
N SER A 60 -7.01 3.91 -10.29
CA SER A 60 -8.04 3.78 -9.25
C SER A 60 -9.28 3.01 -9.74
N ASP A 61 -9.37 2.66 -11.03
CA ASP A 61 -10.53 1.98 -11.62
C ASP A 61 -10.23 0.62 -12.23
N ARG A 62 -11.24 -0.26 -12.18
CA ARG A 62 -11.24 -1.55 -12.88
C ARG A 62 -11.22 -1.34 -14.41
N ALA A 63 -11.95 -0.36 -14.95
CA ALA A 63 -12.36 -0.30 -16.36
C ALA A 63 -11.30 -0.04 -17.45
N THR A 64 -10.00 -0.25 -17.24
CA THR A 64 -8.98 0.01 -18.26
C THR A 64 -8.79 -1.19 -19.19
N ILE A 65 -8.45 -0.94 -20.47
CA ILE A 65 -8.13 -1.91 -21.55
C ILE A 65 -7.23 -3.08 -21.09
N GLU A 66 -6.39 -2.86 -20.08
CA GLU A 66 -5.52 -3.88 -19.48
C GLU A 66 -6.29 -5.00 -18.76
N GLN A 67 -7.48 -4.75 -18.17
CA GLN A 67 -8.36 -5.80 -17.64
C GLN A 67 -8.94 -6.67 -18.76
N LEU A 68 -9.27 -6.05 -19.90
CA LEU A 68 -9.73 -6.77 -21.09
C LEU A 68 -8.57 -7.61 -21.65
N ALA A 69 -7.34 -7.08 -21.67
CA ALA A 69 -6.15 -7.83 -22.07
C ALA A 69 -5.80 -9.00 -21.12
N GLU A 70 -6.00 -8.84 -19.81
CA GLU A 70 -5.89 -9.91 -18.80
C GLU A 70 -6.96 -10.99 -19.00
N ALA A 71 -8.17 -10.63 -19.40
CA ALA A 71 -9.24 -11.59 -19.74
C ALA A 71 -8.99 -12.32 -21.07
N HIS A 72 -8.18 -11.75 -21.97
CA HIS A 72 -7.95 -12.21 -23.34
C HIS A 72 -6.51 -12.70 -23.62
N GLN A 73 -5.68 -13.00 -22.61
CA GLN A 73 -4.21 -13.07 -22.75
C GLN A 73 -3.68 -13.84 -23.97
N SER A 74 -2.87 -13.13 -24.76
CA SER A 74 -1.60 -13.62 -25.34
C SER A 74 -0.46 -12.85 -24.68
N GLU A 75 0.55 -13.53 -24.14
CA GLU A 75 1.63 -12.99 -23.27
C GLU A 75 2.54 -11.92 -23.93
N LEU A 76 2.52 -11.81 -25.26
CA LEU A 76 3.42 -10.95 -26.03
C LEU A 76 3.04 -9.45 -25.96
N SER A 77 1.75 -9.12 -25.93
CA SER A 77 1.28 -7.72 -25.91
C SER A 77 1.49 -7.02 -24.57
N ILE A 78 1.55 -7.79 -23.48
CA ILE A 78 1.75 -7.31 -22.12
C ILE A 78 3.19 -6.81 -21.93
N ASN A 79 4.18 -7.51 -22.49
CA ASN A 79 5.59 -7.18 -22.31
C ASN A 79 6.01 -5.89 -23.05
N GLU A 80 5.45 -5.62 -24.24
CA GLU A 80 5.75 -4.39 -24.99
C GLU A 80 5.22 -3.15 -24.27
N HIS A 81 3.96 -3.18 -23.80
CA HIS A 81 3.37 -2.06 -23.04
C HIS A 81 4.06 -1.80 -21.69
N LEU A 82 4.58 -2.83 -21.03
CA LEU A 82 5.32 -2.69 -19.77
C LEU A 82 6.70 -2.04 -19.97
N ARG A 83 7.37 -2.30 -21.10
CA ARG A 83 8.66 -1.68 -21.44
C ARG A 83 8.52 -0.18 -21.68
N ASP A 84 7.49 0.25 -22.40
CA ASP A 84 7.25 1.68 -22.66
C ASP A 84 6.97 2.48 -21.37
N LYS A 85 6.31 1.85 -20.39
CA LYS A 85 6.03 2.48 -19.08
C LYS A 85 7.21 2.47 -18.11
N GLN A 86 8.24 1.65 -18.32
CA GLN A 86 9.47 1.72 -17.52
C GLN A 86 10.30 2.99 -17.78
N PHE A 87 10.20 3.56 -18.99
CA PHE A 87 10.95 4.75 -19.42
C PHE A 87 10.12 6.06 -19.39
N GLN A 88 9.21 6.20 -18.44
CA GLN A 88 8.45 7.45 -18.29
C GLN A 88 9.34 8.63 -17.88
N SER A 89 9.19 9.73 -18.62
CA SER A 89 9.79 11.02 -18.31
C SER A 89 9.30 11.55 -16.96
N ALA A 90 10.07 12.46 -16.34
CA ALA A 90 9.68 13.10 -15.10
C ALA A 90 8.30 13.81 -15.20
N LYS A 91 8.00 14.38 -16.37
CA LYS A 91 6.70 15.02 -16.65
C LYS A 91 5.53 14.03 -16.57
N GLN A 92 5.67 12.85 -17.19
CA GLN A 92 4.64 11.81 -17.16
C GLN A 92 4.42 11.26 -15.74
N LYS A 93 5.50 11.02 -14.99
CA LYS A 93 5.40 10.58 -13.58
C LYS A 93 4.64 11.59 -12.72
N ASN A 94 4.91 12.88 -12.91
CA ASN A 94 4.18 13.94 -12.21
C ASN A 94 2.71 14.01 -12.60
N GLN A 95 2.37 13.84 -13.89
CA GLN A 95 0.97 13.77 -14.33
C GLN A 95 0.22 12.62 -13.67
N VAL A 96 0.83 11.43 -13.62
CA VAL A 96 0.25 10.25 -12.96
C VAL A 96 0.05 10.49 -11.46
N LEU A 97 1.03 11.12 -10.79
CA LEU A 97 0.92 11.47 -9.38
C LEU A 97 -0.23 12.44 -9.11
N LEU A 98 -0.32 13.52 -9.90
CA LEU A 98 -1.37 14.54 -9.78
C LEU A 98 -2.77 13.95 -10.04
N ALA A 99 -2.90 13.13 -11.09
CA ALA A 99 -4.16 12.44 -11.37
C ALA A 99 -4.56 11.52 -10.20
N SER A 100 -3.62 10.77 -9.65
CA SER A 100 -3.87 9.89 -8.49
C SER A 100 -4.27 10.68 -7.24
N GLN A 101 -3.64 11.83 -7.00
CA GLN A 101 -4.01 12.73 -5.90
C GLN A 101 -5.44 13.26 -6.07
N GLN A 102 -5.80 13.69 -7.29
CA GLN A 102 -7.13 14.19 -7.59
C GLN A 102 -8.20 13.10 -7.38
N SER A 103 -7.96 11.89 -7.89
CA SER A 103 -8.88 10.76 -7.67
C SER A 103 -9.04 10.39 -6.20
N LEU A 104 -7.95 10.43 -5.42
CA LEU A 104 -8.03 10.21 -3.97
C LEU A 104 -8.86 11.29 -3.27
N ARG A 105 -8.67 12.56 -3.65
CA ARG A 105 -9.41 13.69 -3.10
C ARG A 105 -10.91 13.58 -3.37
N GLU A 106 -11.30 13.33 -4.62
CA GLU A 106 -12.71 13.16 -4.98
C GLU A 106 -13.39 12.03 -4.21
N ARG A 107 -12.63 10.98 -3.86
CA ARG A 107 -13.16 9.86 -3.08
C ARG A 107 -13.33 10.20 -1.62
N LEU A 108 -12.43 11.02 -1.05
CA LEU A 108 -12.62 11.59 0.28
C LEU A 108 -13.84 12.53 0.32
N GLU A 109 -14.04 13.34 -0.73
CA GLU A 109 -15.17 14.27 -0.85
C GLU A 109 -16.53 13.55 -0.98
N ARG A 110 -16.55 12.31 -1.47
CA ARG A 110 -17.77 11.47 -1.60
C ARG A 110 -18.02 10.54 -0.42
N MET A 111 -17.19 10.55 0.62
CA MET A 111 -17.45 9.71 1.80
C MET A 111 -18.68 10.21 2.55
N ASP A 112 -19.48 9.27 3.07
CA ASP A 112 -20.62 9.59 3.90
C ASP A 112 -20.15 10.30 5.17
N GLN A 113 -20.91 11.30 5.63
CA GLN A 113 -20.62 12.02 6.88
C GLN A 113 -21.09 11.21 8.09
N THR A 114 -20.59 9.98 8.23
CA THR A 114 -20.80 9.16 9.43
C THR A 114 -19.74 9.47 10.48
N ASN A 115 -20.07 9.28 11.77
CA ASN A 115 -19.12 9.45 12.87
C ASN A 115 -17.87 8.57 12.70
N GLU A 116 -18.03 7.37 12.15
CA GLU A 116 -16.93 6.43 11.92
C GLU A 116 -16.00 6.90 10.80
N ASP A 117 -16.54 7.50 9.74
CA ASP A 117 -15.75 8.03 8.63
C ASP A 117 -14.99 9.29 9.05
N GLN A 118 -15.60 10.12 9.90
CA GLN A 118 -14.90 11.25 10.53
C GLN A 118 -13.72 10.77 11.39
N ALA A 119 -13.93 9.78 12.25
CA ALA A 119 -12.86 9.21 13.09
C ALA A 119 -11.70 8.65 12.25
N LEU A 120 -12.02 8.00 11.12
CA LEU A 120 -11.02 7.53 10.18
C LEU A 120 -10.21 8.67 9.56
N ILE A 121 -10.86 9.74 9.12
CA ILE A 121 -10.19 10.91 8.54
C ILE A 121 -9.28 11.57 9.59
N GLU A 122 -9.76 11.78 10.81
CA GLU A 122 -8.98 12.34 11.91
C GLU A 122 -7.74 11.49 12.20
N GLN A 123 -7.89 10.16 12.19
CA GLN A 123 -6.77 9.25 12.38
C GLN A 123 -5.76 9.31 11.22
N LEU A 124 -6.21 9.34 9.97
CA LEU A 124 -5.34 9.48 8.82
C LEU A 124 -4.56 10.79 8.88
N LEU A 125 -5.23 11.90 9.21
CA LEU A 125 -4.60 13.21 9.38
C LEU A 125 -3.54 13.18 10.48
N ARG A 126 -3.83 12.51 11.61
CA ARG A 126 -2.86 12.31 12.68
C ARG A 126 -1.63 11.53 12.22
N LEU A 127 -1.81 10.44 11.48
CA LEU A 127 -0.67 9.67 10.97
C LEU A 127 0.18 10.47 9.97
N VAL A 128 -0.44 11.34 9.17
CA VAL A 128 0.27 12.23 8.26
C VAL A 128 1.01 13.33 9.03
N SER A 129 0.36 13.98 10.01
CA SER A 129 0.96 15.08 10.78
C SER A 129 2.13 14.60 11.64
N GLU A 130 2.03 13.41 12.22
CA GLU A 130 3.10 12.74 12.97
C GLU A 130 4.19 12.13 12.05
N LYS A 131 4.07 12.28 10.71
CA LYS A 131 4.98 11.71 9.70
C LYS A 131 5.12 10.19 9.75
N LYS A 132 4.11 9.51 10.30
CA LYS A 132 4.03 8.05 10.45
C LYS A 132 3.50 7.38 9.19
N LEU A 133 2.62 8.03 8.42
CA LEU A 133 2.11 7.53 7.14
C LEU A 133 2.93 8.05 5.96
N LYS A 134 3.47 7.14 5.16
CA LYS A 134 4.22 7.43 3.93
C LYS A 134 3.56 6.77 2.74
N VAL A 135 2.91 7.57 1.90
CA VAL A 135 2.22 7.08 0.70
C VAL A 135 3.08 7.33 -0.54
N LYS A 136 3.19 6.32 -1.41
CA LYS A 136 3.80 6.42 -2.74
C LYS A 136 2.86 5.85 -3.79
N VAL A 137 2.79 6.51 -4.93
CA VAL A 137 2.08 6.03 -6.12
C VAL A 137 3.07 5.28 -7.00
N TYR A 138 2.72 4.06 -7.41
CA TYR A 138 3.48 3.29 -8.38
C TYR A 138 3.19 3.82 -9.79
N THR A 139 4.19 4.42 -10.43
CA THR A 139 4.05 5.08 -11.74
C THR A 139 4.53 4.25 -12.92
N ARG A 140 5.22 3.13 -12.67
CA ARG A 140 5.84 2.28 -13.72
C ARG A 140 4.87 1.27 -14.34
N GLY A 141 3.61 1.67 -14.56
CA GLY A 141 2.54 0.79 -15.01
C GLY A 141 1.58 0.37 -13.89
N ARG A 142 0.76 -0.66 -14.15
CA ARG A 142 -0.26 -1.13 -13.21
C ARG A 142 0.36 -1.95 -12.08
N LEU A 143 -0.12 -1.74 -10.86
CA LEU A 143 0.25 -2.53 -9.70
C LEU A 143 -0.89 -3.49 -9.38
N HIS A 144 -0.64 -4.79 -9.35
CA HIS A 144 -1.62 -5.83 -8.96
C HIS A 144 -1.34 -6.43 -7.59
N ALA A 145 -0.56 -5.74 -6.77
CA ALA A 145 -0.14 -6.25 -5.48
C ALA A 145 -1.31 -6.35 -4.48
N LYS A 146 -1.23 -7.39 -3.65
CA LYS A 146 -1.94 -7.52 -2.36
C LYS A 146 -0.92 -8.08 -1.39
N ALA A 147 -0.01 -7.22 -0.95
CA ALA A 147 1.08 -7.62 -0.08
C ALA A 147 1.07 -6.78 1.19
N TYR A 148 1.16 -7.45 2.32
CA TYR A 148 1.13 -6.86 3.65
C TYR A 148 2.31 -7.42 4.43
N ILE A 149 3.24 -6.55 4.80
CA ILE A 149 4.43 -6.90 5.58
C ILE A 149 4.30 -6.23 6.93
N PHE A 150 4.51 -7.01 7.99
CA PHE A 150 4.38 -6.62 9.38
C PHE A 150 5.75 -6.76 10.04
N VAL A 151 6.20 -5.72 10.74
CA VAL A 151 7.51 -5.71 11.41
C VAL A 151 7.28 -5.57 12.90
N THR A 152 7.62 -6.63 13.63
CA THR A 152 7.50 -6.70 15.08
C THR A 152 8.74 -6.12 15.76
N GLU A 153 8.68 -5.90 17.08
CA GLU A 153 9.86 -5.54 17.87
C GLU A 153 10.96 -6.60 17.80
N HIS A 154 10.56 -7.87 17.82
CA HIS A 154 11.48 -8.99 17.77
C HIS A 154 12.24 -9.06 16.43
N ASP A 155 11.61 -8.65 15.33
CA ASP A 155 12.30 -8.56 14.03
C ASP A 155 13.36 -7.44 14.03
N GLN A 156 13.11 -6.34 14.74
CA GLN A 156 14.06 -5.24 14.86
C GLN A 156 15.27 -5.62 15.72
N SER A 157 15.06 -6.31 16.85
CA SER A 157 16.16 -6.77 17.70
C SER A 157 17.02 -7.82 16.98
N ARG A 158 16.40 -8.74 16.23
CA ARG A 158 17.14 -9.70 15.37
C ARG A 158 17.98 -9.02 14.30
N ALA A 159 17.41 -8.07 13.55
CA ALA A 159 18.14 -7.31 12.52
C ALA A 159 19.32 -6.50 13.09
N LEU A 160 19.21 -6.03 14.33
CA LEU A 160 20.29 -5.30 15.03
C LEU A 160 21.37 -6.25 15.60
N SER A 161 21.00 -7.47 15.96
CA SER A 161 21.90 -8.49 16.52
C SER A 161 22.72 -9.25 15.47
N ASN A 162 22.31 -9.23 14.19
CA ASN A 162 22.97 -10.00 13.13
C ASN A 162 24.06 -9.17 12.39
N PRO A 163 25.34 -9.57 12.40
CA PRO A 163 26.44 -8.77 11.82
C PRO A 163 26.30 -8.47 10.32
N GLN A 164 25.65 -9.35 9.55
CA GLN A 164 25.48 -9.18 8.10
C GLN A 164 24.46 -8.09 7.72
N ASP A 165 23.47 -7.79 8.57
CA ASP A 165 22.44 -6.78 8.28
C ASP A 165 22.90 -5.34 8.57
N ARG A 166 23.88 -5.15 9.46
CA ARG A 166 24.48 -3.83 9.75
C ARG A 166 25.19 -3.21 8.53
N LEU A 167 25.70 -4.05 7.62
CA LEU A 167 26.45 -3.61 6.43
C LEU A 167 25.53 -3.06 5.32
N LYS A 168 24.29 -3.58 5.20
CA LYS A 168 23.30 -3.07 4.22
C LYS A 168 22.70 -1.72 4.62
N GLY A 169 22.59 -1.43 5.93
CA GLY A 169 22.10 -0.16 6.44
C GLY A 169 23.04 1.02 6.18
N LYS A 170 24.36 0.81 6.25
CA LYS A 170 25.36 1.88 6.02
C LYS A 170 25.53 2.26 4.55
N GLN A 171 25.36 1.32 3.61
CA GLN A 171 25.53 1.63 2.17
C GLN A 171 24.39 2.48 1.58
N ARG A 172 23.22 2.54 2.22
CA ARG A 172 22.11 3.41 1.77
C ARG A 172 22.25 4.88 2.16
N ASN A 173 23.04 5.21 3.18
CA ASN A 173 23.23 6.60 3.64
C ASN A 173 24.45 7.31 3.02
N GLN A 174 25.14 6.71 2.05
CA GLN A 174 26.30 7.31 1.37
C GLN A 174 26.07 7.59 -0.13
N LYS A 175 24.83 7.47 -0.63
CA LYS A 175 24.45 7.86 -2.01
C LYS A 175 23.28 8.85 -2.01
N GLY A 176 23.37 9.87 -1.15
CA GLY A 176 22.55 11.07 -1.20
C GLY A 176 23.46 12.26 -1.51
#